data_AF-A0A962ZYV5-F1
#
_entry.id   AF-A0A962ZYV5-F1
#
_cell.length_a   1.000
_cell.length_b   1.000
_cell.length_c   1.000
_cell.angle_alpha   90.00
_cell.angle_beta   90.00
_cell.angle_gamma   90.00
#
_symmetry.space_group_name_H-M   'P 1'
#
loop_
_entity.id
_entity.type
_entity.pdbx_description
1 polymer ?
#
loop_
_entity_poly.entity_id
_entity_poly.type
_entity_poly.pdbx_seq_one_letter_code
_entity_poly.pdbx_strand_id
1 'polypeptide(L)' 'MQGLMWRAYDEYGTLAYTFAESVEAMHPYYAMRAVGGAIFLLGTVLMVFNILMTVAKASADGSVQAARTAPATA' A
#
# COMPACT_ATOMS: atom_id res chain seq x y z
N MET A 1 -7.15 15.53 13.68
CA MET A 1 -8.49 16.17 13.57
C MET A 1 -9.60 15.31 14.17
N GLN A 2 -9.70 14.01 13.87
CA GLN A 2 -10.73 13.11 14.44
C GLN A 2 -10.90 13.19 15.98
N GLY A 3 -9.82 13.04 16.75
CA GLY A 3 -9.92 13.09 18.22
C GLY A 3 -10.18 14.48 18.83
N LEU A 4 -9.94 15.56 18.06
CA LEU A 4 -10.26 16.92 18.49
C LEU A 4 -11.76 17.22 18.35
N MET A 5 -12.41 16.67 17.31
CA MET A 5 -13.86 16.82 17.10
C MET A 5 -14.68 16.09 18.18
N TRP A 6 -14.20 14.94 18.67
CA TRP A 6 -14.86 14.19 19.76
C TRP A 6 -14.66 14.78 21.15
N ARG A 7 -13.84 15.84 21.26
CA ARG A 7 -13.56 16.57 22.51
C ARG A 7 -13.99 18.03 22.44
N ALA A 8 -14.60 18.47 21.34
CA ALA A 8 -15.07 19.83 21.16
C ALA A 8 -16.45 20.00 21.82
N TYR A 9 -16.50 20.83 22.84
CA TYR A 9 -17.73 21.26 23.52
C TYR A 9 -17.98 22.72 23.16
N ASP A 10 -19.24 23.06 22.88
CA ASP A 10 -19.67 24.43 22.62
C ASP A 10 -19.78 25.22 23.95
N GLU A 11 -19.97 26.55 23.89
CA GLU A 11 -20.06 27.44 25.07
C GLU A 11 -21.16 27.04 26.07
N TYR A 12 -22.12 26.22 25.63
CA TYR A 12 -23.23 25.68 26.41
C TYR A 12 -22.99 24.27 26.98
N GLY A 13 -21.79 23.69 26.79
CA GLY A 13 -21.41 22.38 27.34
C GLY A 13 -21.89 21.15 26.54
N THR A 14 -22.52 21.36 25.38
CA THR A 14 -22.97 20.30 24.46
C THR A 14 -21.87 19.94 23.46
N LEU A 15 -21.90 18.73 22.90
CA LEU A 15 -20.95 18.28 21.88
C LEU A 15 -21.11 19.12 20.59
N ALA A 16 -20.06 19.82 20.17
CA ALA A 16 -20.11 20.78 19.06
C ALA A 16 -20.22 20.12 17.68
N TYR A 17 -19.86 18.85 17.56
CA TYR A 17 -19.95 18.07 16.31
C TYR A 17 -20.60 16.73 16.59
N THR A 18 -21.55 16.35 15.73
CA THR A 18 -22.13 15.00 15.78
C THR A 18 -21.15 13.98 15.22
N PHE A 19 -21.32 12.71 15.60
CA PHE A 19 -20.45 11.63 15.09
C PHE A 19 -20.49 11.54 13.55
N ALA A 20 -21.66 11.75 12.95
CA ALA A 20 -21.85 11.75 11.49
C ALA A 20 -21.01 12.83 10.79
N GLU A 21 -20.97 14.05 11.31
CA GLU A 21 -20.16 15.14 10.73
C GLU A 21 -18.66 14.86 10.84
N SER A 22 -18.22 14.22 11.94
CA SER A 22 -16.82 13.82 12.07
C SER A 22 -16.39 12.73 11.08
N VAL A 23 -17.33 11.88 10.65
CA VAL A 23 -17.11 10.85 9.62
C VAL A 23 -17.08 11.47 8.23
N GLU A 24 -18.00 12.39 7.95
CA GLU A 24 -18.06 13.11 6.67
C GLU A 24 -16.78 13.92 6.41
N ALA A 25 -16.28 14.64 7.42
CA ALA A 25 -15.04 15.41 7.34
C ALA A 25 -13.80 14.53 7.06
N MET A 26 -13.88 13.22 7.35
CA MET A 26 -12.78 12.28 7.19
C MET A 26 -12.79 11.54 5.85
N HIS A 27 -13.89 11.59 5.12
CA HIS A 27 -14.04 11.01 3.79
C HIS A 27 -12.91 11.36 2.81
N PRO A 28 -12.48 12.63 2.65
CA PRO A 28 -11.38 12.97 1.73
C PRO A 28 -10.05 12.32 2.11
N TYR A 29 -9.78 12.12 3.40
CA TYR A 29 -8.56 11.45 3.85
C TYR A 29 -8.59 9.95 3.53
N TYR A 30 -9.75 9.29 3.64
CA TYR A 30 -9.91 7.90 3.22
C TYR A 30 -9.77 7.74 1.71
N ALA A 31 -10.28 8.69 0.92
CA ALA A 31 -10.09 8.70 -0.53
C ALA A 31 -8.61 8.83 -0.92
N MET A 32 -7.88 9.80 -0.33
CA MET A 32 -6.44 9.94 -0.57
C MET A 32 -5.65 8.69 -0.16
N ARG A 33 -6.02 8.06 0.96
CA ARG A 33 -5.41 6.80 1.41
C ARG A 33 -5.65 5.65 0.41
N ALA A 34 -6.87 5.53 -0.12
CA ALA A 34 -7.19 4.52 -1.13
C ALA A 34 -6.39 4.74 -2.42
N VAL A 35 -6.28 5.99 -2.88
CA VAL A 35 -5.48 6.34 -4.07
C VAL A 35 -4.00 6.03 -3.85
N GLY A 36 -3.43 6.43 -2.71
CA GLY A 36 -2.04 6.10 -2.35
C GLY A 36 -1.79 4.59 -2.29
N GLY A 37 -2.72 3.84 -1.71
CA GLY A 37 -2.68 2.37 -1.68
C GLY A 37 -2.76 1.75 -3.07
N ALA A 38 -3.60 2.30 -3.96
CA ALA A 38 -3.71 1.82 -5.34
C ALA A 38 -2.40 1.99 -6.13
N ILE A 39 -1.70 3.12 -5.95
CA ILE A 39 -0.39 3.36 -6.58
C ILE A 39 0.65 2.35 -6.06
N PHE A 40 0.67 2.08 -4.76
CA PHE A 40 1.56 1.08 -4.17
C PHE A 40 1.27 -0.34 -4.68
N LEU A 41 -0.01 -0.72 -4.77
CA LEU A 41 -0.42 -2.01 -5.33
C LEU A 41 -0.02 -2.14 -6.79
N LEU A 42 -0.20 -1.09 -7.60
CA LEU A 42 0.25 -1.06 -8.98
C LEU A 42 1.77 -1.28 -9.10
N GLY A 43 2.55 -0.60 -8.27
CA GLY A 43 4.01 -0.81 -8.20
C GLY A 43 4.38 -2.25 -7.84
N THR A 44 3.65 -2.86 -6.90
CA THR A 44 3.84 -4.27 -6.50
C THR A 44 3.55 -5.23 -7.65
N VAL A 45 2.48 -5.01 -8.40
CA VAL A 45 2.14 -5.82 -9.58
C VAL A 45 3.23 -5.73 -10.64
N LEU A 46 3.75 -4.52 -10.91
CA LEU A 46 4.86 -4.31 -11.84
C LEU A 46 6.14 -5.02 -11.38
N MET A 47 6.45 -4.98 -10.08
CA MET A 47 7.59 -5.70 -9.50
C MET A 47 7.45 -7.21 -9.72
N VAL A 48 6.29 -7.78 -9.41
CA VAL A 48 6.02 -9.22 -9.62
C VAL A 48 6.16 -9.59 -11.09
N PHE A 49 5.62 -8.78 -12.00
CA PHE A 49 5.75 -9.00 -13.44
C PHE A 49 7.23 -9.04 -13.88
N ASN A 50 8.04 -8.07 -13.42
CA ASN A 50 9.46 -8.04 -13.75
C ASN A 50 10.19 -9.28 -13.23
N ILE A 51 9.94 -9.69 -11.98
CA ILE A 51 10.55 -10.90 -11.41
C ILE A 51 10.19 -12.14 -12.23
N LEU A 52 8.91 -12.32 -12.57
CA LEU A 52 8.45 -13.46 -13.37
C LEU A 52 9.12 -13.49 -14.74
N MET A 53 9.23 -12.33 -15.39
CA MET A 53 9.91 -12.22 -16.68
C MET A 53 11.41 -12.56 -16.57
N THR A 54 12.09 -12.10 -15.51
CA THR A 54 13.50 -12.44 -15.25
C THR A 54 13.68 -13.95 -15.02
N VAL A 55 12.82 -14.57 -14.22
CA VAL A 55 12.89 -16.02 -13.92
C VAL A 55 12.60 -16.85 -15.16
N ALA A 56 11.59 -16.47 -15.94
CA ALA A 56 11.24 -17.15 -17.19
C ALA A 56 12.39 -17.06 -18.20
N LYS A 57 13.00 -15.88 -18.36
CA LYS A 57 14.16 -15.68 -19.23
C LYS A 57 15.37 -16.51 -18.77
N ALA A 58 15.70 -16.50 -17.48
CA ALA A 58 16.80 -17.30 -16.95
C ALA A 58 16.60 -18.81 -17.17
N SER A 59 15.36 -19.28 -17.10
CA SER A 59 15.02 -20.67 -17.38
C SER A 59 15.16 -21.01 -18.87
N ALA A 60 14.78 -20.09 -19.77
CA ALA A 60 14.90 -20.25 -21.21
C ALA A 60 16.37 -20.18 -21.70
N ASP A 61 17.17 -19.29 -21.13
CA ASP A 61 18.60 -19.12 -21.46
C ASP A 61 19.48 -20.26 -20.91
N GLY A 62 18.90 -21.21 -20.15
CA GLY A 62 19.64 -22.33 -19.55
C GLY A 62 20.63 -21.92 -18.45
N SER A 63 20.66 -20.65 -18.05
CA SER A 63 21.57 -20.11 -17.02
C SER A 63 21.30 -20.71 -15.64
N VAL A 64 20.05 -21.05 -15.35
CA VAL A 64 19.67 -21.79 -14.13
C VAL A 64 20.29 -23.19 -14.13
N GLN A 65 20.35 -23.86 -15.29
CA GLN A 65 20.96 -25.18 -15.42
C GLN A 65 22.49 -25.09 -15.30
N ALA A 66 23.10 -24.10 -15.96
CA ALA A 66 24.54 -23.84 -15.89
C ALA A 66 25.02 -23.48 -14.48
N ALA A 67 24.25 -22.68 -13.73
CA ALA A 67 24.53 -22.38 -12.32
C ALA A 67 24.38 -23.61 -11.41
N ARG A 68 23.47 -24.55 -11.75
CA ARG A 68 23.25 -25.79 -10.99
C ARG A 68 24.36 -26.82 -11.19
N THR A 69 25.01 -26.81 -12.34
CA THR A 69 26.11 -27.73 -12.69
C THR A 69 27.50 -27.11 -12.49
N ALA A 70 27.57 -25.82 -12.14
CA ALA A 70 28.85 -25.17 -11.86
C ALA A 70 29.47 -25.78 -10.59
N PRO A 71 30.72 -26.29 -10.65
CA PRO A 71 31.38 -26.85 -9.49
C PRO A 71 31.56 -25.74 -8.44
N ALA A 72 31.27 -26.05 -7.18
CA ALA A 72 31.58 -25.19 -6.05
C ALA A 72 33.11 -25.11 -5.91
N THR A 73 33.74 -24.19 -6.62
CA THR A 73 35.15 -23.87 -6.42
C THR A 73 35.25 -23.02 -5.16
N ALA A 74 35.82 -23.64 -4.11
CA ALA A 74 36.25 -23.01 -2.87
C ALA A 74 37.41 -22.04 -3.09
#